data_AF-A0A8D0CAS3-F1
#
_entry.id   AF-A0A8D0CAS3-F1
#
_cell.length_a   1.000
_cell.length_b   1.000
_cell.length_c   1.000
_cell.angle_alpha   90.00
_cell.angle_beta   90.00
_cell.angle_gamma   90.00
#
_symmetry.space_group_name_H-M   'P 1'
#
loop_
_entity.id
_entity.type
_entity.pdbx_description
1 polymer ?
#
loop_
_entity_poly.entity_id
_entity_poly.type
_entity_poly.pdbx_seq_one_letter_code
_entity_poly.pdbx_strand_id
1 'polypeptide(L)' 'MFSKTEVNGDNMHHLWKWMKIQPKGKGMTGNAIKWNFSKFLINKEGQVVKWYSPMDSHPL' A
#
# COMPACT_ATOMS: atom_id res chain seq x y z
N MET A 1 -8.93 13.64 -15.44
CA MET A 1 -9.37 12.23 -15.50
C MET A 1 -8.32 11.36 -14.83
N PHE A 2 -8.71 10.22 -14.24
CA PHE A 2 -7.80 9.23 -13.65
C PHE A 2 -7.64 8.03 -14.59
N SER A 3 -6.45 7.41 -14.62
CA SER A 3 -6.17 6.21 -15.39
C SER A 3 -5.85 5.02 -14.49
N LYS A 4 -6.05 3.80 -15.01
CA LYS A 4 -5.56 2.59 -14.35
C LYS A 4 -4.03 2.62 -14.33
N THR A 5 -3.43 2.30 -13.19
CA THR A 5 -1.99 2.24 -13.00
C THR A 5 -1.55 0.90 -12.43
N GLU A 6 -0.27 0.55 -12.61
CA GLU A 6 0.31 -0.65 -12.01
C GLU A 6 0.71 -0.40 -10.56
N VAL A 7 0.46 -1.41 -9.72
CA VAL A 7 0.75 -1.37 -8.27
C VAL A 7 1.97 -2.19 -7.88
N ASN A 8 2.49 -3.02 -8.78
CA ASN A 8 3.66 -3.89 -8.63
C ASN A 8 4.50 -3.83 -9.92
N GLY A 9 5.70 -4.40 -9.91
CA GLY A 9 6.55 -4.49 -11.10
C GLY A 9 7.29 -3.20 -11.44
N ASP A 10 7.99 -3.20 -12.57
CA ASP A 10 8.89 -2.12 -12.98
C ASP A 10 8.14 -0.84 -13.39
N ASN A 11 6.92 -0.97 -13.91
CA ASN A 11 6.07 0.17 -14.29
C ASN A 11 5.16 0.65 -13.15
N MET A 12 5.43 0.22 -11.91
CA MET A 12 4.66 0.62 -10.74
C MET A 12 4.64 2.15 -10.59
N HIS A 13 3.45 2.71 -10.41
CA HIS A 13 3.29 4.16 -10.22
C HIS A 13 4.06 4.65 -8.97
N HIS A 14 4.65 5.85 -9.05
CA HIS A 14 5.54 6.38 -8.01
C HIS A 14 4.90 6.44 -6.62
N LEU A 15 3.58 6.69 -6.55
CA LEU A 15 2.84 6.66 -5.28
C LEU A 15 2.90 5.28 -4.60
N TRP A 16 2.74 4.19 -5.35
CA TRP A 16 2.84 2.83 -4.81
C TRP A 16 4.26 2.50 -4.38
N LYS A 17 5.26 2.93 -5.15
CA LYS A 17 6.68 2.81 -4.77
C LYS A 17 6.93 3.52 -3.44
N TRP A 18 6.49 4.77 -3.32
CA TRP A 18 6.66 5.57 -2.12
C TRP A 18 6.00 4.95 -0.90
N MET A 19 4.74 4.45 -1.01
CA MET A 19 4.04 3.81 0.11
C MET A 19 4.76 2.54 0.60
N LYS A 20 5.22 1.69 -0.33
CA LYS A 20 5.85 0.39 -0.01
C LYS A 20 7.23 0.50 0.64
N ILE A 21 7.94 1.60 0.44
CA ILE A 21 9.25 1.83 1.07
C ILE A 21 9.13 2.42 2.48
N GLN A 22 7.95 2.93 2.86
CA GLN A 22 7.75 3.52 4.19
C GLN A 22 7.93 2.46 5.28
N PRO A 23 8.41 2.84 6.48
CA PRO A 23 8.64 1.90 7.59
C PRO A 23 7.40 1.06 7.94
N LYS A 24 6.21 1.68 7.96
CA LYS A 24 4.91 1.03 8.24
C LYS A 24 4.14 0.62 6.97
N GLY A 25 4.77 0.73 5.81
CA GLY A 25 4.23 0.35 4.52
C GLY A 25 4.74 -1.01 4.01
N LYS A 26 5.43 -1.76 4.86
CA LYS A 26 5.95 -3.11 4.56
C LYS A 26 5.00 -4.17 5.09
N GLY A 27 4.79 -5.21 4.29
CA GLY A 27 3.96 -6.35 4.65
C GLY A 27 4.79 -7.38 5.39
N MET A 28 4.15 -8.26 6.15
CA MET A 28 4.85 -9.29 6.94
C MET A 28 5.72 -10.23 6.10
N THR A 29 5.41 -10.41 4.82
CA THR A 29 6.10 -11.36 3.92
C THR A 29 6.67 -10.66 2.67
N GLY A 30 7.03 -9.39 2.79
CA GLY A 30 7.60 -8.57 1.71
C GLY A 30 6.71 -7.40 1.27
N ASN A 31 7.19 -6.63 0.30
CA ASN A 31 6.57 -5.36 -0.12
C ASN A 31 5.65 -5.47 -1.34
N ALA A 32 5.41 -6.67 -1.85
CA ALA A 32 4.51 -6.89 -2.99
C ALA A 32 3.04 -6.85 -2.54
N ILE A 33 2.18 -6.15 -3.28
CA ILE A 33 0.73 -6.21 -3.08
C ILE A 33 0.23 -7.53 -3.65
N LYS A 34 -0.12 -8.47 -2.78
CA LYS A 34 -0.47 -9.84 -3.17
C LYS A 34 -1.85 -9.98 -3.80
N TRP A 35 -2.81 -9.13 -3.39
CA TRP A 35 -4.19 -9.22 -3.85
C TRP A 35 -4.90 -7.86 -3.83
N ASN A 36 -6.04 -7.81 -4.51
CA ASN A 36 -6.92 -6.65 -4.53
C ASN A 36 -7.38 -6.29 -3.10
N PHE A 37 -7.74 -5.02 -2.90
CA PHE A 37 -8.20 -4.46 -1.62
C PHE A 37 -7.16 -4.38 -0.49
N SER A 38 -5.87 -4.28 -0.85
CA SER A 38 -4.82 -3.85 0.08
C SER A 38 -4.94 -2.35 0.36
N LYS A 39 -4.82 -1.94 1.62
CA LYS A 39 -5.12 -0.56 2.04
C LYS A 39 -3.93 0.05 2.78
N PHE A 40 -3.62 1.31 2.50
CA PHE A 40 -2.65 2.10 3.25
C PHE A 40 -3.38 3.23 3.97
N LEU A 41 -3.17 3.33 5.27
CA LEU A 41 -3.64 4.46 6.06
C LEU A 41 -2.53 5.52 6.11
N ILE A 42 -2.88 6.75 5.73
CA ILE A 42 -1.98 7.90 5.70
C ILE A 42 -2.57 8.96 6.65
N ASN A 43 -1.76 9.51 7.55
CA ASN A 43 -2.20 10.57 8.46
C ASN A 43 -2.20 11.95 7.78
N LYS A 44 -2.64 12.98 8.52
CA LYS A 44 -2.74 14.36 8.01
C LYS A 44 -1.38 14.97 7.66
N GLU A 45 -0.32 14.45 8.26
CA GLU A 45 1.07 14.84 8.04
C GLU A 45 1.69 14.14 6.81
N GLY A 46 0.92 13.31 6.10
CA GLY A 46 1.37 12.62 4.89
C GLY A 46 2.23 11.38 5.14
N GLN A 47 2.16 10.80 6.34
CA GLN A 47 2.96 9.62 6.73
C GLN A 47 2.11 8.34 6.65
N VAL A 48 2.68 7.26 6.11
CA VAL A 48 2.07 5.94 6.16
C VAL A 48 2.08 5.44 7.60
N VAL A 49 0.89 5.26 8.17
CA VAL A 49 0.72 4.81 9.56
C VAL A 49 0.45 3.31 9.66
N LYS A 50 -0.13 2.69 8.63
CA LYS A 50 -0.39 1.24 8.60
C LYS A 50 -0.72 0.74 7.19
N TRP A 51 -0.21 -0.44 6.84
CA TRP A 51 -0.73 -1.26 5.73
C TRP A 51 -1.65 -2.34 6.30
N TYR A 52 -2.87 -2.44 5.75
CA TYR A 52 -3.81 -3.53 5.98
C TYR A 52 -3.79 -4.53 4.83
N SER A 53 -3.51 -5.79 5.14
CA SER A 53 -3.63 -6.91 4.22
C SER A 53 -5.10 -7.12 3.83
N PRO A 54 -5.40 -7.66 2.64
CA PRO A 54 -6.77 -8.01 2.25
C PRO A 54 -7.47 -8.96 3.24
N MET A 55 -6.71 -9.78 3.97
CA MET A 55 -7.23 -10.72 4.97
C MET A 55 -7.28 -10.16 6.40
N ASP A 56 -6.88 -8.90 6.62
CA ASP A 56 -6.95 -8.32 7.96
C ASP A 56 -8.42 -8.16 8.36
N SER A 57 -8.81 -8.81 9.45
CA SER A 57 -10.11 -8.57 10.09
C SER A 57 -10.13 -7.12 10.56
N HIS A 58 -11.01 -6.31 9.98
CA HIS A 58 -11.22 -4.95 10.48
C HIS A 58 -11.78 -5.03 11.89
N PRO A 59 -11.16 -4.38 12.90
CA PRO A 59 -11.90 -4.02 14.08
C PRO A 59 -12.95 -3.01 13.63
N LEU A 60 -14.23 -3.37 13.77
CA LEU A 60 -15.34 -2.42 13.67
C LEU A 60 -15.14 -1.31 14.71
#